data_AF-A0A078KMU1-F1
#
_entry.id   AF-A0A078KMU1-F1
#
_cell.length_a   1.000
_cell.length_b   1.000
_cell.length_c   1.000
_cell.angle_alpha   90.00
_cell.angle_beta   90.00
_cell.angle_gamma   90.00
#
_symmetry.space_group_name_H-M   'P 1'
#
loop_
_entity.id
_entity.type
_entity.pdbx_description
1 polymer ?
#
loop_
_entity_poly.entity_id
_entity_poly.type
_entity_poly.pdbx_seq_one_letter_code
_entity_poly.pdbx_strand_id
1 'polypeptide(L)'
;MNATDALKKIMKEKGVTNANLAKKLECSNAVVYERLTQENIGVKNFVRMLELLDYELIVQPRALGRRPKGCIVIDNSPKINKNNESV
;
A
#
# COMPACT_ATOMS: atom_id res chain seq x y z
N MET A 1 6.52 1.23 6.44
CA MET A 1 5.29 0.60 5.90
C MET A 1 5.59 0.24 4.47
N ASN A 2 5.31 -0.98 4.02
CA ASN A 2 5.58 -1.35 2.63
C ASN A 2 4.39 -0.97 1.71
N ALA A 3 4.54 -1.17 0.40
CA ALA A 3 3.51 -0.81 -0.58
C ALA A 3 2.20 -1.60 -0.40
N THR A 4 2.29 -2.87 -0.03
CA THR A 4 1.14 -3.74 0.23
C THR A 4 0.34 -3.29 1.44
N ASP A 5 1.02 -2.92 2.52
CA ASP A 5 0.41 -2.37 3.74
C ASP A 5 -0.32 -1.05 3.43
N ALA A 6 0.26 -0.21 2.57
CA ALA A 6 -0.37 1.03 2.11
C ALA A 6 -1.69 0.76 1.38
N LEU A 7 -1.72 -0.20 0.43
CA LEU A 7 -2.95 -0.60 -0.26
C LEU A 7 -4.01 -1.11 0.72
N LYS A 8 -3.63 -2.02 1.62
CA LYS A 8 -4.57 -2.59 2.62
C LYS A 8 -5.16 -1.51 3.52
N LYS A 9 -4.35 -0.52 3.91
CA LYS A 9 -4.81 0.64 4.69
C LYS A 9 -5.85 1.45 3.91
N ILE A 10 -5.57 1.81 2.66
CA ILE A 10 -6.49 2.57 1.81
C ILE A 10 -7.80 1.80 1.60
N MET A 11 -7.69 0.50 1.30
CA MET A 11 -8.86 -0.37 1.11
C MET A 11 -9.76 -0.39 2.34
N LYS A 12 -9.17 -0.48 3.54
CA LYS A 12 -9.91 -0.40 4.81
C LYS A 12 -10.59 0.95 5.01
N GLU A 13 -9.87 2.05 4.77
CA GLU A 13 -10.40 3.42 4.90
C GLU A 13 -11.55 3.69 3.93
N LYS A 14 -11.50 3.10 2.73
CA LYS A 14 -12.53 3.27 1.69
C LYS A 14 -13.63 2.20 1.69
N GLY A 15 -13.57 1.22 2.60
CA GLY A 15 -14.53 0.10 2.61
C GLY A 15 -14.47 -0.77 1.33
N VAL A 16 -13.32 -0.82 0.65
CA VAL A 16 -13.14 -1.58 -0.58
C VAL A 16 -12.67 -2.99 -0.25
N THR A 17 -13.44 -4.00 -0.66
CA THR A 17 -13.06 -5.41 -0.54
C THR A 17 -12.21 -5.87 -1.71
N ASN A 18 -11.50 -7.00 -1.55
CA ASN A 18 -10.77 -7.63 -2.67
C ASN A 18 -11.68 -7.92 -3.86
N ALA A 19 -12.93 -8.33 -3.61
CA ALA A 19 -13.91 -8.60 -4.66
C ALA A 19 -14.29 -7.33 -5.44
N ASN A 20 -14.47 -6.21 -4.75
CA ASN A 20 -14.75 -4.92 -5.39
C ASN A 20 -13.56 -4.48 -6.26
N LEU A 21 -12.34 -4.65 -5.76
CA LEU A 21 -11.13 -4.29 -6.48
C LEU A 21 -10.89 -5.21 -7.69
N ALA A 22 -11.12 -6.51 -7.55
CA ALA A 22 -11.03 -7.50 -8.62
C ALA A 22 -11.98 -7.19 -9.78
N LYS A 23 -13.25 -6.83 -9.46
CA LYS A 23 -14.24 -6.39 -10.45
C LYS A 23 -13.75 -5.16 -11.23
N LYS A 24 -13.22 -4.15 -10.54
CA LYS A 24 -12.70 -2.93 -11.18
C LYS A 24 -11.43 -3.15 -12.01
N LEU A 25 -10.62 -4.15 -11.65
CA LEU A 25 -9.40 -4.54 -12.35
C LEU A 25 -9.65 -5.55 -13.48
N GLU A 26 -10.89 -6.00 -13.68
CA GLU A 26 -11.26 -7.05 -14.63
C GLU A 26 -10.39 -8.31 -14.46
N CYS A 27 -10.08 -8.65 -13.21
CA CYS A 27 -9.25 -9.82 -12.88
C CYS A 27 -9.90 -10.65 -11.77
N SER A 28 -9.38 -11.86 -11.53
CA SER A 28 -9.91 -12.73 -10.49
C SER A 28 -9.55 -12.22 -9.09
N ASN A 29 -10.37 -12.57 -8.10
CA ASN A 29 -10.09 -12.27 -6.69
C ASN A 29 -8.77 -12.91 -6.22
N ALA A 30 -8.44 -14.09 -6.76
CA ALA A 30 -7.17 -14.77 -6.49
C ALA A 30 -5.95 -13.94 -6.95
N VAL A 31 -6.03 -13.31 -8.13
CA VAL A 31 -4.96 -12.44 -8.65
C VAL A 31 -4.78 -11.19 -7.76
N VAL A 32 -5.87 -10.61 -7.25
CA VAL A 32 -5.79 -9.49 -6.30
C VAL A 32 -5.18 -9.93 -4.99
N TYR A 33 -5.60 -11.09 -4.46
CA TYR A 33 -5.03 -11.64 -3.23
C TYR A 33 -3.52 -11.88 -3.37
N GLU A 34 -3.10 -12.52 -4.46
CA GLU A 34 -1.68 -12.76 -4.74
C GLU A 34 -0.87 -11.46 -4.76
N ARG A 35 -1.36 -10.43 -5.46
CA ARG A 35 -0.70 -9.10 -5.48
C ARG A 35 -0.61 -8.46 -4.08
N LEU A 36 -1.58 -8.73 -3.21
CA LEU A 36 -1.63 -8.22 -1.83
C LEU A 36 -0.90 -9.11 -0.81
N THR A 37 -0.38 -10.26 -1.22
CA THR A 37 0.43 -11.16 -0.38
C THR A 37 1.86 -11.31 -0.88
N GLN A 38 2.15 -10.93 -2.13
CA GLN A 38 3.50 -10.81 -2.65
C GLN A 38 4.35 -9.87 -1.78
N GLU A 39 5.60 -10.29 -1.55
CA GLU A 39 6.60 -9.53 -0.80
C GLU A 39 6.85 -8.16 -1.46
N ASN A 40 6.91 -8.14 -2.80
CA ASN A 40 7.11 -6.95 -3.61
C ASN A 40 6.07 -6.87 -4.73
N ILE A 41 5.19 -5.87 -4.64
CA ILE A 41 4.28 -5.54 -5.74
C ILE A 41 5.01 -4.72 -6.81
N GLY A 42 4.86 -5.12 -8.08
CA GLY A 42 5.39 -4.36 -9.20
C GLY A 42 4.74 -2.97 -9.31
N VAL A 43 5.53 -1.93 -9.58
CA VAL A 43 5.07 -0.52 -9.61
C VAL A 43 3.87 -0.31 -10.52
N LYS A 44 3.83 -0.96 -11.69
CA LYS A 44 2.69 -0.88 -12.64
C LYS A 44 1.37 -1.32 -12.00
N ASN A 45 1.37 -2.46 -11.31
CA ASN A 45 0.18 -2.99 -10.65
C ASN A 45 -0.20 -2.12 -9.45
N PHE A 46 0.80 -1.63 -8.71
CA PHE A 46 0.60 -0.74 -7.57
C PHE A 46 -0.10 0.56 -7.98
N VAL A 47 0.41 1.26 -9.00
CA VAL A 47 -0.19 2.47 -9.55
C VAL A 47 -1.62 2.22 -10.01
N ARG A 48 -1.86 1.13 -10.77
CA ARG A 48 -3.20 0.79 -11.25
C ARG A 48 -4.20 0.56 -10.11
N MET A 49 -3.77 -0.05 -9.01
CA MET A 49 -4.61 -0.26 -7.83
C MET A 49 -4.88 1.04 -7.08
N LEU A 50 -3.91 1.96 -7.01
CA LEU A 50 -4.09 3.28 -6.42
C LEU A 50 -5.12 4.12 -7.19
N GLU A 51 -5.05 4.14 -8.52
CA GLU A 51 -6.00 4.87 -9.38
C GLU A 51 -7.46 4.49 -9.07
N LEU A 52 -7.74 3.19 -8.93
CA LEU A 52 -9.07 2.67 -8.63
C LEU A 52 -9.57 2.98 -7.21
N LEU A 53 -8.63 3.36 -6.36
CA LEU A 53 -8.84 3.81 -4.99
C LEU A 53 -8.76 5.33 -4.87
N ASP A 54 -8.74 6.09 -5.98
CA ASP A 54 -8.58 7.55 -6.01
C ASP A 54 -7.34 8.05 -5.26
N TYR A 55 -6.23 7.32 -5.39
CA TYR A 55 -4.89 7.73 -4.98
C TYR A 55 -3.97 7.77 -6.19
N GLU A 56 -2.93 8.61 -6.13
CA GLU A 56 -1.86 8.68 -7.12
C GLU A 56 -0.50 8.38 -6.47
N LEU A 57 0.45 7.89 -7.28
CA LEU A 57 1.84 7.72 -6.86
C LEU A 57 2.66 8.94 -7.29
N ILE A 58 3.12 9.73 -6.32
CA ILE A 58 3.97 10.90 -6.55
C ILE A 58 5.40 10.59 -6.09
N VAL A 59 6.38 10.96 -6.93
CA VAL A 59 7.79 11.07 -6.53
C VAL A 59 8.09 12.53 -6.20
N GLN A 60 8.56 12.78 -4.99
CA GLN A 60 8.88 14.12 -4.50
C GLN A 60 10.21 14.13 -3.74
N PRO A 61 10.88 15.29 -3.61
CA PRO A 61 12.00 15.43 -2.68
C PRO A 61 11.62 15.01 -1.27
N ARG A 62 12.61 14.53 -0.50
CA ARG A 62 12.39 14.12 0.89
C ARG A 62 12.05 15.35 1.72
N ALA A 63 10.77 15.51 2.06
CA ALA A 63 10.33 16.58 2.92
C ALA A 63 10.80 16.34 4.36
N LEU A 64 11.43 17.35 4.96
CA LEU A 64 11.78 17.38 6.39
C LEU A 64 10.59 17.84 7.27
N GLY A 65 9.56 18.43 6.66
CA GLY A 65 8.39 18.98 7.35
C GLY A 65 7.15 18.08 7.33
N ARG A 66 6.03 18.64 7.84
CA ARG A 66 4.74 17.94 7.90
C ARG A 66 4.22 17.66 6.48
N ARG A 67 3.90 16.40 6.19
CA ARG A 67 3.24 16.00 4.93
C ARG A 67 1.75 16.37 4.95
N PRO A 68 1.11 16.59 3.78
CA PRO A 68 -0.32 16.79 3.69
C PRO A 68 -1.13 15.68 4.39
N LYS A 69 -2.31 16.03 4.89
CA LYS A 69 -3.23 15.06 5.51
C LYS A 69 -3.64 14.02 4.47
N GLY A 70 -3.60 12.74 4.83
CA GLY A 70 -3.93 11.62 3.94
C GLY A 70 -2.75 11.05 3.16
N CYS A 71 -1.57 11.68 3.20
CA CYS A 71 -0.37 11.08 2.59
C CYS A 71 0.04 9.79 3.29
N ILE A 72 0.30 8.76 2.50
CA ILE A 72 0.83 7.49 2.97
C ILE A 72 2.29 7.39 2.55
N VAL A 73 3.15 7.10 3.52
CA VAL A 73 4.60 7.05 3.31
C VAL A 73 5.03 5.61 3.31
N ILE A 74 5.51 5.17 2.16
CA ILE A 74 6.13 3.86 2.01
C ILE A 74 7.60 4.00 2.33
N ASP A 75 8.06 3.20 3.27
CA ASP A 75 9.44 3.20 3.75
C ASP A 75 9.85 1.76 4.05
N ASN A 76 11.00 1.37 3.52
CA ASN A 76 11.62 0.06 3.70
C ASN A 76 12.66 0.06 4.84
N SER A 77 12.64 1.09 5.68
CA SER A 77 13.45 1.12 6.91
C SER A 77 13.19 -0.16 7.72
N PRO A 78 14.24 -0.89 8.14
CA PRO A 78 14.07 -2.11 8.93
C PRO A 78 13.28 -1.79 10.19
N LYS A 79 12.26 -2.60 10.48
CA LYS A 79 11.51 -2.49 11.75
C LYS A 79 12.47 -2.86 12.88
N ILE A 80 12.93 -1.87 13.64
CA ILE A 80 13.67 -2.14 14.88
C ILE A 80 12.68 -2.80 15.85
N ASN A 81 12.84 -4.10 16.09
CA ASN A 81 12.09 -4.80 17.13
C ASN A 81 12.56 -4.28 18.49
N LYS A 82 11.69 -3.56 19.22
CA LYS A 82 11.95 -3.05 20.57
C LYS A 82 11.87 -4.13 21.67
N ASN A 83 11.98 -5.42 21.32
CA ASN A 83 11.82 -6.52 22.27
C ASN A 83 13.15 -7.18 22.65
N ASN A 84 14.29 -6.57 22.34
CA ASN A 84 15.61 -7.01 22.80
C ASN A 84 16.14 -6.08 23.91
N GLU A 85 15.36 -5.90 24.98
CA GLU A 85 15.95 -5.60 26.29
C GLU A 85 16.08 -6.93 27.01
N SER A 86 17.27 -7.51 26.89
CA SER A 86 17.79 -8.55 27.77
C SER A 86 18.38 -7.86 28.98
N VAL A 87 17.85 -8.11 30.18
CA VAL A 87 18.53 -8.75 31.33
C VAL A 87 17.43 -9.34 32.23
#